data_AF-A0A967JUA6-F1
#
_entry.id   AF-A0A967JUA6-F1
#
_cell.length_a   1.000
_cell.length_b   1.000
_cell.length_c   1.000
_cell.angle_alpha   90.00
_cell.angle_beta   90.00
_cell.angle_gamma   90.00
#
_symmetry.space_group_name_H-M   'P 1'
#
loop_
_entity.id
_entity.type
_entity.pdbx_description
1 polymer ?
#
loop_
_entity_poly.entity_id
_entity_poly.type
_entity_poly.pdbx_seq_one_letter_code
_entity_poly.pdbx_strand_id
1 'polypeptide(L)'
;MFLMTHPGAVRSPQVVRFLKHLRRHLSGRVIVLWDGLHAHRSRETRAYLDANRSWLTVQRLPAYAPELNPVEALWAWCKGTFAANFCAESLDPVRDQLRCGRRRLARRPERIQGFLHKAGLFI
;
A
#
# COMPACT_ATOMS: atom_id res chain seq x y z
N MET A 1 9.25 -4.51 0.36
CA MET A 1 7.77 -4.42 0.30
C MET A 1 7.18 -4.60 1.70
N PHE A 2 6.39 -3.62 2.15
CA PHE A 2 5.68 -3.63 3.44
C PHE A 2 4.20 -3.93 3.22
N LEU A 3 3.59 -4.67 4.15
CA LEU A 3 2.16 -4.99 4.16
C LEU A 3 1.73 -5.17 5.61
N MET A 4 0.57 -4.62 5.97
CA MET A 4 -0.04 -4.81 7.28
C MET A 4 -1.51 -5.18 7.08
N THR A 5 -1.94 -6.30 7.65
CA THR A 5 -3.36 -6.72 7.63
C THR A 5 -4.06 -6.19 8.88
N HIS A 6 -5.35 -5.87 8.73
CA HIS A 6 -6.19 -5.40 9.82
C HIS A 6 -7.58 -6.03 9.68
N PRO A 7 -8.19 -6.52 10.78
CA PRO A 7 -9.59 -6.95 10.74
C PRO A 7 -10.51 -5.74 10.56
N GLY A 8 -11.49 -5.85 9.66
CA GLY A 8 -12.43 -4.77 9.37
C GLY A 8 -11.83 -3.64 8.53
N ALA A 9 -12.56 -2.52 8.47
CA ALA A 9 -12.19 -1.38 7.63
C ALA A 9 -10.97 -0.61 8.17
N VAL A 10 -10.05 -0.25 7.28
CA VAL A 10 -8.92 0.63 7.60
C VAL A 10 -9.43 2.07 7.75
N ARG A 11 -9.15 2.66 8.91
CA ARG A 11 -9.44 4.06 9.22
C ARG A 11 -8.15 4.82 9.55
N SER A 12 -8.28 6.10 9.88
CA SER A 12 -7.16 7.00 10.16
C SER A 12 -6.15 6.45 11.18
N PRO A 13 -6.55 5.84 12.31
CA PRO A 13 -5.59 5.29 13.26
C PRO A 13 -4.72 4.19 12.67
N GLN A 14 -5.29 3.35 11.80
CA GLN A 14 -4.56 2.27 11.12
C GLN A 14 -3.60 2.83 10.07
N VAL A 15 -3.98 3.88 9.35
CA VAL A 15 -3.10 4.59 8.42
C VAL A 15 -1.89 5.16 9.16
N VAL A 16 -2.12 5.90 10.25
CA VAL A 16 -1.04 6.48 11.08
C VAL A 16 -0.16 5.38 11.67
N ARG A 17 -0.75 4.28 12.17
CA ARG A 17 0.00 3.11 12.66
C ARG A 17 0.92 2.54 11.58
N PHE A 18 0.45 2.44 10.34
CA PHE A 18 1.27 1.95 9.24
C PHE A 18 2.42 2.90 8.91
N LEU A 19 2.19 4.21 8.86
CA LEU A 19 3.25 5.20 8.65
C LEU A 19 4.32 5.17 9.75
N LYS A 20 3.91 5.02 11.02
CA LYS A 20 4.84 4.80 12.15
C LYS A 20 5.62 3.50 12.02
N HIS A 21 5.03 2.47 11.42
CA HIS A 21 5.74 1.22 11.14
C HIS A 21 6.77 1.42 10.02
N LEU A 22 6.44 2.14 8.95
CA LEU A 22 7.38 2.46 7.88
C LEU A 22 8.59 3.25 8.41
N ARG A 23 8.38 4.26 9.25
CA ARG A 23 9.46 5.07 9.85
C ARG A 23 10.51 4.23 10.60
N ARG A 24 10.08 3.14 11.23
CA ARG A 24 10.98 2.23 11.97
C ARG A 24 11.89 1.41 11.06
N HIS A 25 11.52 1.23 9.79
CA HIS A 25 12.24 0.36 8.87
C HIS A 25 12.91 1.12 7.71
N LEU A 26 12.48 2.34 7.44
CA LEU A 26 13.01 3.20 6.40
C LEU A 26 13.85 4.32 7.01
N SER A 27 15.11 4.39 6.59
CA SER A 27 15.97 5.54 6.82
C SER A 27 15.77 6.57 5.71
N GLY A 28 15.94 7.86 6.04
CA GLY A 28 15.84 8.95 5.07
C GLY A 28 14.42 9.46 4.82
N ARG A 29 14.29 10.23 3.73
CA ARG A 29 13.02 10.85 3.32
C ARG A 29 12.22 9.86 2.47
N VAL A 30 10.91 9.81 2.71
CA VAL A 30 9.96 8.92 2.05
C VAL A 30 8.88 9.75 1.36
N ILE A 31 8.57 9.40 0.12
CA ILE A 31 7.41 9.91 -0.61
C ILE A 31 6.34 8.82 -0.61
N VAL A 32 5.14 9.15 -0.11
CA VAL A 32 3.97 8.27 -0.18
C VAL A 32 3.05 8.79 -1.28
N LEU A 33 2.77 7.93 -2.25
CA LEU A 33 1.75 8.13 -3.27
C LEU A 33 0.49 7.38 -2.83
N TRP A 34 -0.64 8.06 -2.71
CA TRP A 34 -1.89 7.41 -2.35
C TRP A 34 -3.12 8.12 -2.91
N ASP A 35 -4.24 7.41 -2.91
CA ASP A 35 -5.52 7.81 -3.51
C ASP A 35 -6.35 8.77 -2.63
N GLY A 36 -7.61 8.97 -3.02
CA GLY A 36 -8.57 9.86 -2.36
C GLY A 36 -9.29 9.30 -1.12
N LEU A 37 -8.89 8.15 -0.57
CA LEU A 37 -9.58 7.53 0.58
C LEU A 37 -9.81 8.53 1.72
N HIS A 38 -10.99 8.51 2.32
CA HIS A 38 -11.36 9.46 3.39
C HIS A 38 -10.40 9.41 4.59
N ALA A 39 -9.90 8.21 4.95
CA ALA A 39 -8.90 8.04 6.01
C ALA A 39 -7.61 8.84 5.73
N HIS A 40 -7.16 8.94 4.48
CA HIS A 40 -5.99 9.73 4.09
C HIS A 40 -6.21 11.25 4.27
N ARG A 41 -7.46 11.70 4.23
CA ARG A 41 -7.84 13.13 4.30
C ARG A 41 -8.32 13.59 5.68
N SER A 42 -8.43 12.67 6.64
CA SER A 42 -8.92 13.00 7.97
C SER A 42 -8.00 13.98 8.71
N ARG A 43 -8.54 14.70 9.69
CA ARG A 43 -7.78 15.62 10.55
C ARG A 43 -6.65 14.91 11.29
N GLU A 44 -6.92 13.71 11.80
CA GLU A 44 -5.92 12.89 12.51
C GLU A 44 -4.74 12.53 11.60
N THR A 45 -5.01 12.02 10.41
CA THR A 45 -3.95 11.68 9.45
C THR A 45 -3.15 12.92 9.05
N ARG A 46 -3.83 14.04 8.72
CA ARG A 46 -3.16 15.30 8.37
C ARG A 46 -2.24 15.81 9.49
N ALA A 47 -2.72 15.82 10.73
CA ALA A 47 -1.92 16.24 11.87
C ALA A 47 -0.63 15.39 12.02
N TYR A 48 -0.73 14.08 11.81
CA TYR A 48 0.46 13.22 11.80
C TYR A 48 1.42 13.56 10.65
N LEU A 49 0.91 13.78 9.44
CA LEU A 49 1.74 14.15 8.29
C LEU A 49 2.47 15.48 8.53
N ASP A 50 1.74 16.49 9.01
CA ASP A 50 2.29 17.82 9.26
C ASP A 50 3.41 17.81 10.31
N ALA A 51 3.23 17.04 11.38
CA ALA A 51 4.26 16.82 12.39
C ALA A 51 5.50 16.06 11.89
N ASN A 52 5.43 15.41 10.71
CA ASN A 52 6.46 14.51 10.20
C ASN A 52 7.03 14.94 8.83
N ARG A 53 6.78 16.18 8.39
CA ARG A 53 7.24 16.71 7.10
C ARG A 53 8.76 16.68 6.88
N SER A 54 9.56 16.55 7.94
CA SER A 54 11.02 16.45 7.85
C SER A 54 11.50 15.19 7.12
N TRP A 55 10.71 14.11 7.19
CA TRP A 55 11.04 12.82 6.57
C TRP A 55 9.92 12.26 5.69
N LEU A 56 8.69 12.74 5.81
CA LEU A 56 7.53 12.20 5.10
C LEU A 56 6.89 13.25 4.19
N THR A 57 6.92 12.99 2.89
CA THR A 57 6.19 13.76 1.88
C THR A 57 5.06 12.91 1.33
N VAL A 58 3.90 13.52 1.10
CA VAL A 58 2.73 12.84 0.55
C VAL A 58 2.32 13.51 -0.74
N GLN A 59 2.18 12.72 -1.80
CA GLN A 59 1.57 13.14 -3.06
C GLN A 59 0.26 12.40 -3.26
N ARG A 60 -0.78 13.16 -3.62
CA ARG A 60 -2.10 12.60 -3.86
C ARG A 60 -2.28 12.36 -5.34
N LEU A 61 -2.77 11.17 -5.67
CA LEU A 61 -3.20 10.86 -7.03
C LEU A 61 -4.49 11.64 -7.35
N PRO A 62 -4.74 11.98 -8.63
CA PRO A 62 -6.01 12.53 -9.06
C PRO A 62 -7.19 11.65 -8.63
N ALA A 63 -8.33 12.29 -8.36
CA ALA A 63 -9.54 11.55 -8.03
C ALA A 63 -9.98 10.71 -9.22
N TYR A 64 -10.49 9.50 -8.97
CA TYR A 64 -11.02 8.58 -9.98
C TYR A 64 -10.02 8.19 -11.10
N ALA A 65 -8.72 8.20 -10.79
CA ALA A 65 -7.66 7.76 -11.72
C ALA A 65 -6.95 6.47 -11.22
N PRO A 66 -7.65 5.32 -11.14
CA PRO A 66 -7.06 4.07 -10.66
C PRO A 66 -5.88 3.57 -11.52
N GLU A 67 -5.83 3.93 -12.80
CA GLU A 67 -4.74 3.63 -13.73
C GLU A 67 -3.41 4.26 -13.30
N LEU A 68 -3.44 5.36 -12.55
CA LEU A 68 -2.26 6.03 -12.00
C LEU A 68 -1.84 5.46 -10.64
N ASN A 69 -2.60 4.51 -10.09
CA ASN A 69 -2.28 3.88 -8.82
C ASN A 69 -1.59 2.52 -9.03
N PRO A 70 -0.27 2.41 -8.80
CA PRO A 70 0.48 1.16 -9.02
C PRO A 70 0.00 0.02 -8.11
N VAL A 71 -0.66 0.35 -7.00
CA VAL A 71 -1.23 -0.63 -6.08
C VAL A 71 -2.41 -1.39 -6.73
N GLU A 72 -3.12 -0.80 -7.69
CA GLU A 72 -4.19 -1.49 -8.43
C GLU A 72 -3.62 -2.60 -9.31
N ALA A 73 -2.53 -2.33 -10.04
CA ALA A 73 -1.83 -3.35 -10.84
C ALA A 73 -1.27 -4.48 -9.96
N LEU A 74 -0.72 -4.12 -8.80
CA LEU A 74 -0.30 -5.08 -7.77
C LEU A 74 -1.47 -5.96 -7.32
N TRP A 75 -2.64 -5.38 -7.02
CA TRP A 75 -3.80 -6.14 -6.59
C TRP A 75 -4.35 -7.05 -7.66
N ALA A 76 -4.45 -6.57 -8.91
CA ALA A 76 -4.86 -7.38 -10.04
C ALA A 76 -3.95 -8.61 -10.20
N TRP A 77 -2.63 -8.41 -10.10
CA TRP A 77 -1.67 -9.50 -10.17
C TRP A 77 -1.80 -10.46 -8.98
N CYS A 78 -1.94 -9.97 -7.75
CA CYS A 78 -2.15 -10.82 -6.57
C CYS A 78 -3.39 -11.69 -6.71
N LYS A 79 -4.51 -11.11 -7.18
CA LYS A 79 -5.77 -11.83 -7.42
C LYS A 79 -5.62 -12.87 -8.52
N GLY A 80 -4.96 -12.53 -9.63
CA GLY A 80 -4.77 -13.43 -10.77
C GLY A 80 -3.70 -14.50 -10.58
N THR A 81 -2.90 -14.46 -9.50
CA THR A 81 -1.83 -15.45 -9.26
C THR A 81 -2.00 -16.23 -7.97
N PHE A 82 -2.15 -15.55 -6.83
CA PHE A 82 -2.16 -16.20 -5.52
C PHE A 82 -3.55 -16.50 -5.01
N ALA A 83 -4.53 -15.66 -5.36
CA ALA A 83 -5.92 -15.88 -5.01
C ALA A 83 -6.74 -16.47 -6.16
N ALA A 84 -6.09 -16.81 -7.28
CA ALA A 84 -6.77 -17.45 -8.39
C ALA A 84 -7.27 -18.83 -7.94
N ASN A 85 -8.58 -19.05 -8.03
CA ASN A 85 -9.26 -20.27 -7.58
C ASN A 85 -9.05 -20.61 -6.09
N PHE A 86 -8.64 -19.64 -5.26
CA PHE A 86 -8.48 -19.84 -3.83
C PHE A 86 -9.80 -19.55 -3.11
N CYS A 87 -10.51 -20.62 -2.72
CA CYS A 87 -11.68 -20.53 -1.85
C CYS A 87 -11.23 -20.79 -0.40
N ALA A 88 -11.35 -19.78 0.46
CA ALA A 88 -11.03 -19.90 1.87
C ALA A 88 -12.30 -19.86 2.71
N GLU A 89 -12.37 -20.75 3.71
CA GLU A 89 -13.49 -20.81 4.65
C GLU A 89 -13.42 -19.71 5.73
N SER A 90 -12.28 -19.03 5.84
CA SER A 90 -12.08 -17.91 6.77
C SER A 90 -11.03 -16.92 6.25
N LEU A 91 -10.85 -15.82 6.98
CA LEU A 91 -9.87 -14.78 6.61
C LEU A 91 -8.42 -15.18 6.94
N ASP A 92 -8.18 -16.17 7.79
CA ASP A 92 -6.81 -16.54 8.18
C ASP A 92 -6.02 -17.17 7.02
N PRO A 93 -6.57 -18.14 6.26
CA PRO A 93 -5.92 -18.62 5.05
C PRO A 93 -5.66 -17.50 4.03
N VAL A 94 -6.56 -16.52 3.92
CA VAL A 94 -6.36 -15.35 3.04
C VAL A 94 -5.17 -14.50 3.52
N ARG A 95 -5.05 -14.26 4.83
CA ARG A 95 -3.92 -13.52 5.42
C ARG A 95 -2.59 -14.23 5.16
N ASP A 96 -2.58 -15.55 5.24
CA ASP A 96 -1.38 -16.35 4.95
C ASP A 96 -1.01 -16.31 3.46
N GLN A 97 -1.99 -16.40 2.56
CA GLN A 97 -1.75 -16.20 1.13
C GLN A 97 -1.18 -14.81 0.84
N LEU A 98 -1.73 -13.75 1.45
CA LEU A 98 -1.20 -12.40 1.30
C LEU A 98 0.25 -12.28 1.81
N ARG A 99 0.58 -12.92 2.94
CA ARG A 99 1.95 -12.96 3.47
C ARG A 99 2.90 -13.70 2.52
N CYS A 100 2.47 -14.80 1.94
CA CYS A 100 3.23 -15.56 0.94
C CYS A 100 3.43 -14.77 -0.35
N GLY A 101 2.36 -14.19 -0.90
CA GLY A 101 2.41 -13.33 -2.08
C GLY A 101 3.35 -12.14 -1.90
N ARG A 102 3.28 -11.46 -0.75
CA ARG A 102 4.22 -10.39 -0.37
C ARG A 102 5.66 -10.86 -0.37
N ARG A 103 5.96 -12.02 0.26
CA ARG A 103 7.31 -12.59 0.28
C ARG A 103 7.82 -12.91 -1.12
N ARG A 104 6.95 -13.44 -1.99
CA ARG A 104 7.30 -13.76 -3.38
C ARG A 104 7.59 -12.49 -4.18
N LEU A 105 6.77 -11.44 -4.04
CA LEU A 105 6.96 -10.18 -4.74
C LEU A 105 8.18 -9.41 -4.22
N ALA A 106 8.46 -9.49 -2.92
CA ALA A 106 9.66 -8.89 -2.34
C ALA A 106 10.97 -9.45 -2.93
N ARG A 107 10.93 -10.64 -3.55
CA ARG A 107 12.06 -11.26 -4.25
C ARG A 107 12.09 -10.97 -5.76
N ARG A 108 11.18 -10.11 -6.25
CA ARG A 108 10.97 -9.81 -7.67
C ARG A 108 10.89 -8.30 -7.91
N PRO A 109 12.00 -7.56 -7.74
CA PRO A 109 12.03 -6.12 -7.92
C PRO A 109 11.57 -5.67 -9.32
N GLU A 110 11.84 -6.47 -10.35
CA GLU A 110 11.42 -6.22 -11.74
C GLU A 110 9.90 -6.17 -11.90
N ARG A 111 9.16 -6.99 -11.12
CA ARG A 111 7.69 -6.95 -11.10
C ARG A 111 7.17 -5.68 -10.45
N ILE A 112 7.80 -5.26 -9.35
CA ILE A 112 7.45 -4.03 -8.64
C ILE A 112 7.68 -2.82 -9.55
N GLN A 113 8.82 -2.79 -10.26
CA GLN A 113 9.12 -1.77 -11.26
C GLN A 113 8.08 -1.77 -12.38
N GLY A 114 7.70 -2.94 -12.90
CA GLY A 114 6.66 -3.05 -13.92
C GLY A 114 5.30 -2.46 -13.50
N PHE A 115 4.90 -2.61 -12.23
CA PHE A 115 3.67 -1.99 -11.73
C PHE A 115 3.74 -0.47 -11.70
N LEU A 116 4.90 0.08 -11.36
CA LEU A 116 5.13 1.52 -11.35
C LEU A 116 5.22 2.10 -12.76
N HIS A 117 5.85 1.40 -13.72
CA HIS A 117 5.82 1.77 -15.13
C HIS A 117 4.40 1.78 -15.69
N LYS A 118 3.59 0.75 -15.37
CA LYS A 118 2.18 0.71 -15.79
C LYS A 118 1.37 1.91 -15.29
N ALA A 119 1.71 2.44 -14.11
CA ALA A 119 1.10 3.63 -13.53
C ALA A 119 1.71 4.96 -14.01
N GLY A 120 2.69 4.93 -14.93
CA GLY A 120 3.36 6.14 -15.44
C GLY A 120 4.29 6.82 -14.43
N LEU A 121 4.74 6.11 -13.38
CA LEU A 121 5.54 6.67 -12.29
C LEU A 121 7.06 6.54 -12.50
N PHE A 122 7.49 5.98 -13.63
CA PHE A 122 8.88 5.94 -14.06
C PHE A 122 8.99 6.47 -15.49
N ILE A 123 9.93 7.40 -15.66
CA ILE A 123 10.43 7.92 -16.94
C ILE A 123 11.68 7.11 -17.32
#